data_AF-A0A4Y9FMA1-F1
#
_entry.id   AF-A0A4Y9FMA1-F1
#
_cell.length_a   1.000
_cell.length_b   1.000
_cell.length_c   1.000
_cell.angle_alpha   90.00
_cell.angle_beta   90.00
_cell.angle_gamma   90.00
#
_symmetry.space_group_name_H-M   'P 1'
#
loop_
_entity.id
_entity.type
_entity.pdbx_description
1 polymer ?
#
loop_
_entity_poly.entity_id
_entity_poly.type
_entity_poly.pdbx_seq_one_letter_code
_entity_poly.pdbx_strand_id
1 'polypeptide(L)'
;SLLGNPGKAIAIVLLVLQIAGGGGTFPIQTTPQFFQNISPYLPFTYAIDSLRETVGGIVPEILITKLIILTLFGIGFFVVGLILKPVTDPLMKRVSEKVDQSNVTE
;
A
#
# COMPACT_ATOMS: atom_id res chain seq x y z
N SER A 1 16.21 1.60 -2.46
CA SER A 1 14.79 1.99 -2.54
C SER A 1 14.41 2.04 -4.01
N LEU A 2 13.33 1.40 -4.44
CA LEU A 2 12.91 1.33 -5.85
C LEU A 2 12.76 2.72 -6.51
N LEU A 3 12.42 3.74 -5.70
CA LEU A 3 12.11 5.09 -6.17
C LEU A 3 12.85 6.19 -5.38
N GLY A 4 13.95 5.85 -4.69
CA GLY A 4 14.75 6.84 -3.96
C GLY A 4 13.96 7.57 -2.85
N ASN A 5 14.24 8.86 -2.64
CA ASN A 5 13.52 9.70 -1.66
C ASN A 5 12.06 10.00 -2.05
N PRO A 6 11.72 10.30 -3.33
CA PRO A 6 10.32 10.43 -3.75
C PRO A 6 9.48 9.19 -3.45
N GLY A 7 10.06 8.00 -3.63
CA GLY A 7 9.44 6.73 -3.26
C GLY A 7 9.04 6.63 -1.80
N LYS A 8 9.86 7.17 -0.89
CA LYS A 8 9.55 7.18 0.55
C LYS A 8 8.37 8.10 0.84
N ALA A 9 8.28 9.25 0.19
CA ALA A 9 7.14 10.16 0.34
C ALA A 9 5.84 9.50 -0.10
N ILE A 10 5.84 8.83 -1.26
CA ILE A 10 4.68 8.07 -1.76
C ILE A 10 4.31 6.96 -0.78
N ALA A 11 5.29 6.22 -0.25
CA ALA A 11 5.05 5.16 0.73
C ALA A 11 4.38 5.68 2.01
N ILE A 12 4.77 6.86 2.50
CA ILE A 12 4.15 7.49 3.68
C ILE A 12 2.70 7.87 3.37
N VAL A 13 2.43 8.47 2.20
CA VAL A 13 1.06 8.84 1.80
C VAL A 13 0.17 7.59 1.73
N LEU A 14 0.67 6.53 1.09
CA LEU A 14 -0.05 5.25 1.02
C LEU A 14 -0.28 4.67 2.41
N LEU A 15 0.72 4.71 3.29
CA LEU A 15 0.59 4.23 4.67
C LEU A 15 -0.51 4.97 5.45
N VAL A 16 -0.55 6.30 5.37
CA VAL A 16 -1.58 7.11 6.04
C VAL A 16 -2.96 6.77 5.49
N LEU A 17 -3.08 6.61 4.18
CA LEU A 17 -4.33 6.24 3.52
C LEU A 17 -4.81 4.84 3.96
N GLN A 18 -3.88 3.90 4.16
CA GLN A 18 -4.17 2.56 4.69
C GLN A 18 -4.68 2.58 6.13
N ILE A 19 -4.11 3.43 6.97
CA ILE A 19 -4.55 3.60 8.36
C ILE A 19 -5.98 4.17 8.39
N ALA A 20 -6.26 5.19 7.58
CA ALA A 20 -7.57 5.82 7.53
C ALA A 20 -8.65 4.94 6.87
N GLY A 21 -8.31 4.23 5.79
CA GLY A 21 -9.24 3.41 5.00
C GLY A 21 -9.29 1.93 5.38
N GLY A 22 -8.43 1.47 6.30
CA GLY A 22 -8.36 0.06 6.72
C GLY A 22 -9.42 -0.33 7.77
N GLY A 23 -10.18 0.64 8.30
CA GLY A 23 -11.24 0.38 9.27
C GLY A 23 -10.75 -0.18 10.60
N GLY A 24 -9.50 0.11 11.01
CA GLY A 24 -8.88 -0.45 12.23
C GLY A 24 -9.49 0.05 13.54
N THR A 25 -9.87 1.33 13.61
CA THR A 25 -10.43 1.96 14.83
C THR A 25 -11.94 1.83 14.93
N PHE A 26 -12.64 1.98 13.79
CA PHE A 26 -14.09 1.85 13.66
C PHE A 26 -14.43 1.12 12.36
N PRO A 27 -15.65 0.53 12.24
CA PRO A 27 -16.11 -0.05 10.99
C PRO A 27 -15.99 0.93 9.82
N ILE A 28 -15.57 0.46 8.65
CA ILE A 28 -15.35 1.35 7.50
C ILE A 28 -16.62 2.12 7.11
N GLN A 29 -17.80 1.56 7.38
CA GLN A 29 -19.10 2.14 7.09
C GLN A 29 -19.35 3.47 7.85
N THR A 30 -18.65 3.71 8.95
CA THR A 30 -18.76 4.97 9.71
C THR A 30 -17.80 6.06 9.23
N THR A 31 -16.97 5.77 8.21
CA THR A 31 -16.03 6.74 7.62
C THR A 31 -16.66 7.48 6.44
N PRO A 32 -16.13 8.64 6.02
CA PRO A 32 -16.60 9.33 4.81
C PRO A 32 -16.58 8.44 3.56
N GLN A 33 -17.48 8.69 2.61
CA GLN A 33 -17.65 7.90 1.38
C GLN A 33 -16.34 7.66 0.60
N PHE A 34 -15.44 8.65 0.61
CA PHE A 34 -14.12 8.53 0.00
C PHE A 34 -13.33 7.32 0.53
N PHE A 35 -13.24 7.14 1.84
CA PHE A 35 -12.50 6.04 2.46
C PHE A 35 -13.19 4.70 2.27
N GLN A 36 -14.52 4.68 2.28
CA GLN A 36 -15.31 3.49 1.97
C GLN A 36 -15.03 2.96 0.55
N ASN A 37 -14.97 3.86 -0.43
CA ASN A 37 -14.73 3.49 -1.82
C ASN A 37 -13.30 3.01 -2.06
N ILE A 38 -12.32 3.53 -1.31
CA ILE A 38 -10.91 3.19 -1.48
C ILE A 38 -10.53 1.93 -0.70
N SER A 39 -11.21 1.66 0.41
CA SER A 39 -10.94 0.55 1.34
C SER A 39 -10.79 -0.83 0.68
N PRO A 40 -11.59 -1.25 -0.32
CA PRO A 40 -11.41 -2.53 -1.01
C PRO A 40 -10.06 -2.66 -1.74
N TYR A 41 -9.41 -1.55 -2.07
CA TYR A 41 -8.12 -1.53 -2.76
C TYR A 41 -6.93 -1.50 -1.80
N LEU A 42 -7.20 -1.57 -0.49
CA LEU A 42 -6.22 -1.46 0.57
C LEU A 42 -5.98 -2.84 1.22
N PRO A 43 -4.75 -3.37 1.21
CA PRO A 43 -4.45 -4.63 1.91
C PRO A 43 -4.74 -4.56 3.42
N PHE A 44 -4.65 -3.37 4.05
CA PHE A 44 -4.94 -3.23 5.48
C PHE A 44 -6.38 -3.59 5.82
N THR A 45 -7.34 -3.35 4.92
CA THR A 45 -8.75 -3.75 5.10
C THR A 45 -8.87 -5.26 5.35
N TYR A 46 -8.22 -6.06 4.52
CA TYR A 46 -8.26 -7.52 4.62
C TYR A 46 -7.48 -8.05 5.82
N ALA A 47 -6.38 -7.39 6.19
CA ALA A 47 -5.60 -7.73 7.37
C ALA A 47 -6.38 -7.48 8.67
N ILE A 48 -7.01 -6.31 8.80
CA ILE A 48 -7.84 -5.97 9.96
C ILE A 48 -9.06 -6.89 10.05
N ASP A 49 -9.74 -7.17 8.94
CA ASP A 49 -10.87 -8.11 8.92
C ASP A 49 -10.44 -9.51 9.39
N SER A 50 -9.28 -10.00 8.92
CA SER A 50 -8.75 -11.30 9.33
C SER A 50 -8.44 -11.33 10.84
N LEU A 51 -7.83 -10.26 11.37
CA LEU A 51 -7.58 -10.13 12.81
C LEU A 51 -8.89 -10.14 13.62
N ARG A 52 -9.93 -9.46 13.13
CA ARG A 52 -11.25 -9.44 13.78
C ARG A 52 -11.86 -10.83 13.84
N GLU A 53 -11.81 -11.62 12.76
CA GLU A 53 -12.28 -13.01 12.76
C GLU A 53 -11.52 -13.87 13.79
N THR A 54 -10.20 -13.68 13.91
CA THR A 54 -9.42 -14.46 14.89
C THR A 54 -9.70 -14.11 16.36
N VAL A 55 -10.17 -12.89 16.64
CA VAL A 55 -10.44 -12.41 18.01
C VAL A 55 -11.92 -12.53 18.38
N GLY A 56 -12.83 -12.23 17.45
CA GLY A 56 -14.27 -12.17 17.67
C GLY A 56 -15.01 -13.50 17.50
N GLY A 57 -14.33 -14.52 16.99
CA GLY A 57 -14.91 -15.83 16.68
C GLY A 57 -14.69 -16.18 15.21
N ILE A 58 -13.96 -17.26 14.96
CA ILE A 58 -13.47 -17.59 13.63
C ILE A 58 -14.58 -18.20 12.78
N VAL A 59 -14.90 -17.55 11.67
CA VAL A 59 -15.57 -18.21 10.54
C VAL A 59 -14.50 -18.58 9.50
N PRO A 60 -14.13 -19.87 9.36
CA PRO A 60 -12.99 -20.27 8.53
C PRO A 60 -13.09 -19.83 7.07
N GLU A 61 -14.29 -19.87 6.49
CA GLU A 61 -14.54 -19.47 5.10
C GLU A 61 -14.23 -17.98 4.86
N ILE A 62 -14.65 -17.11 5.78
CA ILE A 62 -14.39 -15.66 5.71
C ILE A 62 -12.90 -15.41 5.89
N LEU A 63 -12.29 -15.99 6.92
CA LEU A 63 -10.87 -15.81 7.22
C LEU A 63 -9.97 -16.26 6.06
N ILE A 64 -10.20 -17.46 5.51
CA ILE A 64 -9.40 -17.99 4.39
C ILE A 64 -9.54 -17.10 3.16
N THR A 65 -10.76 -16.65 2.85
CA THR A 65 -11.00 -15.75 1.71
C THR A 65 -10.21 -14.44 1.87
N LYS A 66 -10.25 -13.83 3.06
CA LYS A 66 -9.51 -12.58 3.34
C LYS A 66 -8.00 -12.78 3.29
N LEU A 67 -7.50 -13.90 3.80
CA LEU A 67 -6.09 -14.26 3.72
C LEU A 67 -5.62 -14.46 2.27
N ILE A 68 -6.41 -15.15 1.44
CA ILE A 68 -6.08 -15.33 0.01
C ILE A 68 -5.97 -13.96 -0.68
N ILE A 69 -6.94 -13.07 -0.47
CA ILE A 69 -6.90 -11.72 -1.07
C ILE A 69 -5.67 -10.95 -0.58
N LEU A 70 -5.36 -11.01 0.71
CA LEU A 70 -4.17 -10.37 1.28
C LEU A 70 -2.87 -10.93 0.69
N THR A 71 -2.78 -12.24 0.51
CA THR A 71 -1.65 -12.90 -0.16
C THR A 71 -1.53 -12.45 -1.62
N LEU A 72 -2.64 -12.32 -2.34
CA LEU A 72 -2.63 -11.80 -3.72
C LEU A 72 -2.13 -10.37 -3.79
N PHE A 73 -2.49 -9.50 -2.83
CA PHE A 73 -1.88 -8.16 -2.74
C PHE A 73 -0.36 -8.24 -2.54
N GLY A 74 0.11 -9.11 -1.63
CA GLY A 74 1.53 -9.31 -1.38
C GLY A 74 2.30 -9.75 -2.64
N ILE A 75 1.79 -10.78 -3.32
CA ILE A 75 2.36 -11.26 -4.59
C ILE A 75 2.30 -10.16 -5.66
N GLY A 76 1.16 -9.47 -5.79
CA GLY A 76 0.97 -8.38 -6.74
C GLY A 76 1.98 -7.27 -6.55
N PHE A 77 2.15 -6.75 -5.33
CA PHE A 77 3.15 -5.72 -5.04
C PHE A 77 4.58 -6.20 -5.27
N PHE A 78 4.87 -7.47 -4.97
CA PHE A 78 6.19 -8.04 -5.21
C PHE A 78 6.50 -8.12 -6.71
N VAL A 79 5.57 -8.63 -7.52
CA VAL A 79 5.70 -8.71 -8.98
C VAL A 79 5.81 -7.33 -9.61
N VAL A 80 4.95 -6.39 -9.21
CA VAL A 80 5.01 -4.98 -9.65
C VAL A 80 6.38 -4.39 -9.29
N GLY A 81 6.88 -4.62 -8.07
CA GLY A 81 8.20 -4.16 -7.66
C GLY A 81 9.34 -4.71 -8.52
N LEU A 82 9.26 -5.98 -8.92
CA LEU A 82 10.25 -6.60 -9.82
C LEU A 82 10.19 -6.03 -11.24
N ILE A 83 8.99 -5.79 -11.78
CA ILE A 83 8.80 -5.23 -13.12
C ILE A 83 9.17 -3.74 -13.17
N LEU A 84 8.89 -2.98 -12.10
CA LEU A 84 9.23 -1.56 -12.04
C LEU A 84 10.73 -1.34 -11.89
N LYS A 85 11.44 -2.21 -11.18
CA LYS A 85 12.90 -2.10 -10.95
C LYS A 85 13.73 -1.76 -12.20
N PRO A 86 13.63 -2.52 -13.33
CA PRO A 86 14.39 -2.20 -14.54
C PRO A 86 14.01 -0.87 -15.19
N VAL A 87 12.81 -0.33 -14.92
CA VAL A 87 12.34 0.96 -15.45
C VAL A 87 12.73 2.12 -14.54
N THR A 88 12.67 1.91 -13.22
CA THR A 88 12.97 2.94 -12.23
C THR A 88 14.45 3.26 -12.14
N ASP A 89 15.32 2.25 -12.28
CA ASP A 89 16.78 2.42 -12.19
C ASP A 89 17.34 3.42 -13.25
N PRO A 90 17.02 3.33 -14.55
CA PRO A 90 17.49 4.29 -15.54
C PRO A 90 16.83 5.67 -15.42
N LEU A 91 15.55 5.73 -15.02
CA LEU A 91 14.82 6.99 -14.88
C LEU A 91 15.40 7.82 -13.72
N MET A 92 15.69 7.16 -12.61
CA MET A 92 16.19 7.80 -11.40
C MET A 92 17.63 8.30 -11.56
N LYS A 93 18.45 7.64 -12.38
CA LYS A 93 19.78 8.16 -12.80
C LYS A 93 19.65 9.46 -13.57
N ARG A 94 18.76 9.52 -14.58
CA ARG A 94 18.54 10.74 -15.38
C ARG A 94 18.01 11.90 -14.54
N VAL A 95 17.12 11.63 -13.59
CA VAL A 95 16.58 12.67 -12.69
C VAL A 95 17.68 13.19 -11.77
N SER A 96 18.54 12.31 -11.22
CA SER A 96 19.68 12.75 -10.40
C SER A 96 20.67 13.60 -11.20
N GLU A 97 21.08 13.13 -12.39
CA GLU A 97 22.01 13.88 -13.26
C GLU A 97 21.47 15.27 -13.63
N LYS A 98 20.16 15.40 -13.84
CA LYS A 98 19.53 16.68 -14.20
C LYS A 98 19.39 17.62 -13.00
N VAL A 99 19.18 17.09 -11.81
CA VAL A 99 19.17 17.86 -10.56
C VAL A 99 20.57 18.40 -10.27
N ASP A 100 21.60 17.55 -10.39
CA ASP A 100 23.00 17.92 -10.18
C ASP A 100 23.47 19.00 -11.18
N GLN A 101 23.01 18.94 -12.44
CA GLN A 101 23.31 19.96 -13.45
C GLN A 101 22.61 21.30 -13.22
N SER A 102 21.52 21.33 -12.46
CA SER A 102 20.70 22.54 -12.28
C SER A 102 21.15 23.44 -11.11
N ASN A 103 22.22 23.08 -10.40
CA ASN A 103 22.78 23.82 -9.25
C ASN A 103 21.74 24.21 -8.17
N VAL A 104 20.62 23.48 -8.10
CA VAL A 104 19.52 23.70 -7.15
C VAL A 104 19.86 23.15 -5.76
N THR A 105 20.97 22.41 -5.64
CA THR A 105 21.45 21.78 -4.42
C THR A 105 22.52 22.59 -3.67
N GLU A 106 22.87 23.80 -4.14
CA GLU A 106 23.68 24.79 -3.39
C GLU A 106 22.80 25.88 -2.76
#